data_AF-A0A8T3KL26-F1
#
_entry.id   AF-A0A8T3KL26-F1
#
_cell.length_a   1.000
_cell.length_b   1.000
_cell.length_c   1.000
_cell.angle_alpha   90.00
_cell.angle_beta   90.00
_cell.angle_gamma   90.00
#
_symmetry.space_group_name_H-M   'P 1'
#
loop_
_entity.id
_entity.type
_entity.pdbx_description
1 polymer ?
#
loop_
_entity_poly.entity_id
_entity_poly.type
_entity_poly.pdbx_seq_one_letter_code
_entity_poly.pdbx_strand_id
1 'polypeptide(L)'
;MNLNNFESYIDKKILARGYDYYENDYVISVEETEDNVYEAEVEGTELYTVEVELDDKANIVDTQCDCPYDMGEYCKHQVAVFLALRDMKNNLPGGNSHFPQNRTDLEAVLKSPAQKKRKAPDIEKILSERTKDELVEFLLDIASEYEEIKQRIELNFDDGNDEDEIRKSIELIRTFIRNNSDCHGFVAYGDTYEAAKGADLVLEKARSAFEKNKTMHALDLALCVIHEMMDLLEGADDSDGVVGGVIEESFAFISEIIEDEGLSSVDKESIFNKLVEEASNRRYEGWTDWRLDLLGSCSELADTPILRNKLEKHLASMIRNEKGDSWSSSYFAERANLIRYHMIEQYDGQKKAQEFIEQNLQYSNFRKMAIESAMREKDYDSVIKLTLDGEEKDKDKRGLVDQWKKYRYKAFQLSGKLDEQRGIAMEFILDGSFEYYKELKSTYDSSEWLSVYPKIIFLLENQKKTYNDVYTRILIEEGEKQKLLEYVKGRPSAVENFYKQLIPEFKEEVYTLFLQYIEQTAIRASNRKDYQRVCAIIRNLKKAGGKEQALEIRQKLFNKYANRPAFRDELSRV
;
A
#
# COMPACT_ATOMS: atom_id res chain seq x y z
N MET A 1 -12.71 -29.30 -19.93
CA MET A 1 -13.33 -28.00 -20.33
C MET A 1 -12.60 -27.51 -21.58
N ASN A 2 -13.21 -26.80 -22.53
CA ASN A 2 -12.51 -26.32 -23.75
C ASN A 2 -12.49 -24.79 -23.80
N LEU A 3 -11.44 -24.18 -24.35
CA LEU A 3 -11.36 -22.72 -24.50
C LEU A 3 -12.55 -22.12 -25.26
N ASN A 4 -13.21 -22.90 -26.12
CA ASN A 4 -14.37 -22.44 -26.90
C ASN A 4 -15.72 -22.59 -26.19
N ASN A 5 -15.79 -23.23 -25.01
CA ASN A 5 -17.06 -23.49 -24.33
C ASN A 5 -17.01 -23.50 -22.79
N PHE A 6 -15.93 -23.00 -22.18
CA PHE A 6 -15.75 -23.04 -20.73
C PHE A 6 -16.83 -22.27 -19.98
N GLU A 7 -17.49 -21.30 -20.61
CA GLU A 7 -18.60 -20.52 -20.04
C GLU A 7 -19.80 -21.38 -19.64
N SER A 8 -19.92 -22.58 -20.20
CA SER A 8 -20.98 -23.52 -19.84
C SER A 8 -20.70 -24.27 -18.53
N TYR A 9 -19.47 -24.18 -18.00
CA TYR A 9 -18.98 -24.96 -16.86
C TYR A 9 -18.63 -24.10 -15.63
N ILE A 10 -18.68 -22.76 -15.74
CA ILE A 10 -18.29 -21.82 -14.68
C ILE A 10 -19.51 -21.02 -14.22
N ASP A 11 -19.56 -20.67 -12.93
CA ASP A 11 -20.64 -19.87 -12.35
C ASP A 11 -20.77 -18.50 -13.04
N LYS A 12 -22.02 -18.05 -13.27
CA LYS A 12 -22.33 -16.83 -14.02
C LYS A 12 -21.77 -15.56 -13.37
N LYS A 13 -21.67 -15.50 -12.04
CA LYS A 13 -21.14 -14.35 -11.32
C LYS A 13 -19.62 -14.27 -11.47
N ILE A 14 -18.94 -15.42 -11.51
CA ILE A 14 -17.49 -15.49 -11.75
C ILE A 14 -17.15 -15.20 -13.21
N LEU A 15 -17.98 -15.70 -14.14
CA LEU A 15 -17.83 -15.37 -15.56
C LEU A 15 -17.93 -13.87 -15.81
N ALA A 16 -18.96 -13.20 -15.28
CA ALA A 16 -19.11 -11.74 -15.44
C ALA A 16 -17.86 -10.97 -14.97
N ARG A 17 -17.34 -11.31 -13.78
CA ARG A 17 -16.13 -10.68 -13.25
C ARG A 17 -14.87 -11.02 -14.05
N GLY A 18 -14.77 -12.23 -14.60
CA GLY A 18 -13.65 -12.61 -15.46
C GLY A 18 -13.67 -11.89 -16.82
N TYR A 19 -14.86 -11.65 -17.38
CA TYR A 19 -15.03 -10.79 -18.55
C TYR A 19 -14.61 -9.36 -18.26
N ASP A 20 -15.04 -8.79 -17.13
CA ASP A 20 -14.63 -7.44 -16.73
C ASP A 20 -13.09 -7.33 -16.66
N TYR A 21 -12.41 -8.34 -16.11
CA TYR A 21 -10.94 -8.33 -16.01
C TYR A 21 -10.25 -8.42 -17.37
N TYR A 22 -10.83 -9.16 -18.30
CA TYR A 22 -10.32 -9.24 -19.66
C TYR A 22 -10.56 -7.96 -20.46
N GLU A 23 -11.77 -7.38 -20.38
CA GLU A 23 -12.12 -6.16 -21.13
C GLU A 23 -11.40 -4.90 -20.63
N ASN A 24 -10.97 -4.88 -19.37
CA ASN A 24 -10.20 -3.77 -18.79
C ASN A 24 -8.68 -3.99 -18.86
N ASP A 25 -8.20 -4.91 -19.71
CA ASP A 25 -6.77 -5.18 -19.95
C ASP A 25 -5.97 -5.55 -18.69
N TYR A 26 -6.60 -6.16 -17.67
CA TYR A 26 -5.89 -6.59 -16.45
C TYR A 26 -5.05 -7.85 -16.64
N VAL A 27 -5.08 -8.51 -17.80
CA VAL A 27 -4.14 -9.58 -18.14
C VAL A 27 -2.90 -8.94 -18.75
N ILE A 28 -1.85 -8.78 -17.95
CA ILE A 28 -0.66 -7.99 -18.30
C ILE A 28 0.24 -8.75 -19.30
N SER A 29 0.39 -10.05 -19.11
CA SER A 29 1.26 -10.88 -19.93
C SER A 29 0.73 -12.30 -20.05
N VAL A 30 1.03 -12.95 -21.18
CA VAL A 30 0.75 -14.38 -21.42
C VAL A 30 1.93 -14.95 -22.19
N GLU A 31 2.64 -15.91 -21.59
CA GLU A 31 3.82 -16.56 -22.17
C GLU A 31 3.63 -18.07 -22.24
N GLU A 32 4.08 -18.68 -23.33
CA GLU A 32 4.12 -20.14 -23.48
C GLU A 32 5.44 -20.67 -22.91
N THR A 33 5.39 -21.40 -21.80
CA THR A 33 6.57 -21.86 -21.05
C THR A 33 7.01 -23.26 -21.47
N GLU A 34 6.06 -24.13 -21.83
CA GLU A 34 6.26 -25.46 -22.42
C GLU A 34 5.20 -25.70 -23.52
N ASP A 35 5.34 -26.75 -24.33
CA ASP A 35 4.37 -27.05 -25.41
C ASP A 35 2.95 -27.13 -24.85
N ASN A 36 2.08 -26.17 -25.23
CA ASN A 36 0.72 -25.99 -24.74
C ASN A 36 0.56 -25.66 -23.23
N VAL A 37 1.60 -25.20 -22.54
CA VAL A 37 1.53 -24.68 -21.16
C VAL A 37 1.76 -23.18 -21.17
N TYR A 38 0.79 -22.44 -20.62
CA TYR A 38 0.78 -20.98 -20.62
C TYR A 38 0.81 -20.43 -19.19
N GLU A 39 1.68 -19.45 -18.96
CA GLU A 39 1.75 -18.69 -17.71
C GLU A 39 1.37 -17.23 -18.01
N ALA A 40 0.52 -16.64 -17.17
CA ALA A 40 -0.01 -15.30 -17.35
C ALA A 40 0.00 -14.51 -16.04
N GLU A 41 0.29 -13.21 -16.12
CA GLU A 41 0.19 -12.29 -14.99
C GLU A 41 -1.10 -11.48 -15.09
N VAL A 42 -1.87 -11.43 -13.99
CA VAL A 42 -3.16 -10.74 -13.92
C VAL A 42 -3.18 -9.75 -12.78
N GLU A 43 -3.47 -8.49 -13.08
CA GLU A 43 -3.58 -7.41 -12.11
C GLU A 43 -4.90 -7.51 -11.32
N GLY A 44 -4.82 -7.44 -10.00
CA GLY A 44 -5.96 -7.39 -9.09
C GLY A 44 -5.65 -6.55 -7.87
N THR A 45 -6.02 -7.01 -6.68
CA THR A 45 -5.57 -6.36 -5.43
C THR A 45 -4.05 -6.46 -5.24
N GLU A 46 -3.44 -7.48 -5.86
CA GLU A 46 -2.01 -7.71 -6.03
C GLU A 46 -1.82 -8.31 -7.44
N LEU A 47 -0.57 -8.53 -7.86
CA LEU A 47 -0.27 -9.24 -9.11
C LEU A 47 -0.38 -10.75 -8.89
N TYR A 48 -1.21 -11.40 -9.71
CA TYR A 48 -1.50 -12.84 -9.58
C TYR A 48 -0.98 -13.62 -10.79
N THR A 49 -0.34 -14.76 -10.56
CA THR A 49 0.11 -15.67 -11.61
C THR A 49 -0.94 -16.76 -11.88
N VAL A 50 -1.26 -16.96 -13.16
CA VAL A 50 -2.19 -17.98 -13.64
C VAL A 50 -1.49 -18.91 -14.62
N GLU A 51 -1.55 -20.21 -14.35
CA GLU A 51 -1.03 -21.26 -15.22
C GLU A 51 -2.19 -22.02 -15.89
N VAL A 52 -2.10 -22.30 -17.18
CA VAL A 52 -3.10 -23.04 -17.96
C VAL A 52 -2.42 -24.03 -18.89
N GLU A 53 -2.75 -25.32 -18.73
CA GLU A 53 -2.30 -26.40 -19.62
C GLU A 53 -3.41 -26.77 -20.62
N LEU A 54 -3.07 -26.79 -21.91
CA LEU A 54 -3.97 -27.16 -22.99
C LEU A 54 -3.55 -28.48 -23.66
N ASP A 55 -4.51 -29.21 -24.22
CA ASP A 55 -4.22 -30.30 -25.16
C ASP A 55 -4.19 -29.81 -26.62
N ASP A 56 -3.82 -30.70 -27.55
CA ASP A 56 -3.79 -30.43 -29.01
C ASP A 56 -5.14 -29.96 -29.61
N LYS A 57 -6.24 -30.08 -28.86
CA LYS A 57 -7.58 -29.67 -29.25
C LYS A 57 -8.08 -28.46 -28.44
N ALA A 58 -7.18 -27.75 -27.77
CA ALA A 58 -7.47 -26.60 -26.90
C ALA A 58 -8.42 -26.91 -25.74
N ASN A 59 -8.44 -28.16 -25.26
CA ASN A 59 -9.07 -28.49 -23.99
C ASN A 59 -8.16 -28.05 -22.85
N ILE A 60 -8.73 -27.37 -21.87
CA ILE A 60 -8.07 -27.03 -20.61
C ILE A 60 -7.93 -28.32 -19.81
N VAL A 61 -6.69 -28.80 -19.69
CA VAL A 61 -6.29 -30.01 -18.99
C VAL A 61 -6.07 -29.71 -17.51
N ASP A 62 -5.35 -28.65 -17.20
CA ASP A 62 -5.14 -28.13 -15.84
C ASP A 62 -5.13 -26.59 -15.84
N THR A 63 -5.47 -26.01 -14.69
CA THR A 63 -5.36 -24.56 -14.48
C THR A 63 -5.21 -24.22 -13.01
N GLN A 64 -4.30 -23.30 -12.70
CA GLN A 64 -4.02 -22.86 -11.35
C GLN A 64 -3.88 -21.34 -11.32
N CYS A 65 -4.32 -20.74 -10.21
CA CYS A 65 -4.10 -19.33 -9.91
C CYS A 65 -3.70 -19.22 -8.45
N ASP A 66 -2.74 -18.35 -8.16
CA ASP A 66 -2.24 -18.08 -6.80
C ASP A 66 -3.15 -17.14 -5.98
N CYS A 67 -4.27 -16.68 -6.55
CA CYS A 67 -5.17 -15.78 -5.85
C CYS A 67 -5.87 -16.44 -4.64
N PRO A 68 -6.17 -15.68 -3.57
CA PRO A 68 -6.69 -16.22 -2.31
C PRO A 68 -8.17 -16.66 -2.37
N TYR A 69 -8.76 -16.73 -3.56
CA TYR A 69 -10.17 -17.08 -3.76
C TYR A 69 -10.41 -18.58 -3.52
N ASP A 70 -11.28 -18.92 -2.56
CA ASP A 70 -11.56 -20.32 -2.16
C ASP A 70 -13.05 -20.71 -2.28
N MET A 71 -13.90 -19.82 -2.81
CA MET A 71 -15.35 -20.00 -2.88
C MET A 71 -15.83 -20.72 -4.17
N GLY A 72 -14.93 -21.30 -4.96
CA GLY A 72 -15.26 -22.04 -6.19
C GLY A 72 -14.06 -22.71 -6.87
N GLU A 73 -14.32 -23.52 -7.90
CA GLU A 73 -13.27 -24.25 -8.65
C GLU A 73 -12.43 -23.36 -9.57
N TYR A 74 -12.99 -22.22 -10.02
CA TYR A 74 -12.31 -21.26 -10.88
C TYR A 74 -12.50 -19.86 -10.32
N CYS A 75 -11.46 -19.04 -10.41
CA CYS A 75 -11.51 -17.62 -10.08
C CYS A 75 -11.69 -16.75 -11.33
N LYS A 76 -11.96 -15.46 -11.11
CA LYS A 76 -12.09 -14.47 -12.18
C LYS A 76 -10.81 -14.29 -13.02
N HIS A 77 -9.63 -14.47 -12.42
CA HIS A 77 -8.35 -14.34 -13.14
C HIS A 77 -8.14 -15.49 -14.13
N GLN A 78 -8.47 -16.73 -13.75
CA GLN A 78 -8.41 -17.88 -14.65
C GLN A 78 -9.36 -17.70 -15.84
N VAL A 79 -10.56 -17.18 -15.60
CA VAL A 79 -11.52 -16.86 -16.67
C VAL A 79 -10.96 -15.81 -17.64
N ALA A 80 -10.33 -14.74 -17.12
CA ALA A 80 -9.70 -13.71 -17.93
C ALA A 80 -8.56 -14.26 -18.81
N VAL A 81 -7.76 -15.19 -18.26
CA VAL A 81 -6.67 -15.84 -19.01
C VAL A 81 -7.20 -16.83 -20.05
N PHE A 82 -8.30 -17.54 -19.78
CA PHE A 82 -8.95 -18.38 -20.81
C PHE A 82 -9.46 -17.55 -21.99
N LEU A 83 -9.94 -16.33 -21.74
CA LEU A 83 -10.32 -15.37 -22.79
C LEU A 83 -9.09 -14.94 -23.60
N ALA A 84 -8.02 -14.53 -22.93
CA ALA A 84 -6.78 -14.11 -23.57
C ALA A 84 -6.17 -15.23 -24.44
N LEU A 85 -6.12 -16.46 -23.92
CA LEU A 85 -5.59 -17.62 -24.65
C LEU A 85 -6.44 -18.01 -25.86
N ARG A 86 -7.77 -17.88 -25.74
CA ARG A 86 -8.69 -18.10 -26.86
C ARG A 86 -8.44 -17.08 -27.97
N ASP A 87 -8.26 -15.81 -27.63
CA ASP A 87 -8.01 -14.76 -28.62
C ASP A 87 -6.60 -14.88 -29.23
N MET A 88 -5.61 -15.32 -28.45
CA MET A 88 -4.27 -15.63 -28.92
C MET A 88 -4.25 -16.82 -29.90
N LYS A 89 -4.93 -17.93 -29.58
CA LYS A 89 -5.00 -19.13 -30.43
C LYS A 89 -5.85 -18.91 -31.70
N ASN A 90 -6.82 -17.99 -31.65
CA ASN A 90 -7.62 -17.62 -32.82
C ASN A 90 -6.91 -16.65 -33.79
N ASN A 91 -5.77 -16.04 -33.40
CA ASN A 91 -5.06 -15.00 -34.16
C ASN A 91 -3.60 -15.35 -34.55
N LEU A 92 -3.35 -16.43 -35.31
CA LEU A 92 -2.08 -16.63 -36.03
C LEU A 92 -2.33 -17.16 -37.46
N PRO A 93 -1.62 -16.66 -38.52
CA PRO A 93 -0.24 -16.16 -38.49
C PRO A 93 0.04 -14.79 -39.17
N GLY A 94 1.02 -14.03 -38.63
CA GLY A 94 1.98 -13.23 -39.39
C GLY A 94 2.12 -11.72 -39.08
N GLY A 95 3.09 -11.34 -38.24
CA GLY A 95 3.78 -10.04 -38.26
C GLY A 95 3.34 -8.97 -37.24
N ASN A 96 4.25 -8.65 -36.30
CA ASN A 96 4.35 -7.49 -35.40
C ASN A 96 3.07 -6.92 -34.74
N SER A 97 3.05 -7.06 -33.41
CA SER A 97 2.59 -6.07 -32.41
C SER A 97 1.83 -4.86 -32.96
N HIS A 98 0.51 -4.99 -33.05
CA HIS A 98 -0.47 -3.93 -32.81
C HIS A 98 -1.85 -4.55 -32.63
N PHE A 99 -2.40 -4.44 -31.42
CA PHE A 99 -3.79 -4.78 -31.10
C PHE A 99 -4.74 -3.90 -31.94
N PRO A 100 -5.62 -4.48 -32.79
CA PRO A 100 -6.53 -3.70 -33.60
C PRO A 100 -7.81 -3.32 -32.83
N GLN A 101 -8.09 -2.02 -32.79
CA GLN A 101 -9.39 -1.45 -32.45
C GLN A 101 -10.45 -1.85 -33.48
N ASN A 102 -11.52 -2.50 -33.01
CA ASN A 102 -12.74 -2.86 -33.75
C ASN A 102 -12.54 -4.00 -34.80
N ARG A 103 -13.40 -5.01 -34.91
CA ARG A 103 -14.87 -4.96 -34.86
C ARG A 103 -15.40 -6.39 -34.86
N THR A 104 -16.50 -6.61 -34.13
CA THR A 104 -17.66 -7.48 -34.49
C THR A 104 -17.37 -8.86 -35.08
N ASP A 105 -17.68 -9.91 -34.33
CA ASP A 105 -18.50 -11.07 -34.77
C ASP A 105 -18.45 -12.20 -33.73
N LEU A 106 -19.23 -12.11 -32.64
CA LEU A 106 -19.52 -13.28 -31.77
C LEU A 106 -20.85 -13.14 -30.99
N GLU A 107 -21.79 -12.35 -31.52
CA GLU A 107 -23.15 -12.18 -31.00
C GLU A 107 -24.12 -13.35 -31.34
N ALA A 108 -23.62 -14.47 -31.87
CA ALA A 108 -24.47 -15.47 -32.55
C ALA A 108 -24.85 -16.73 -31.75
N VAL A 109 -24.31 -16.99 -30.54
CA VAL A 109 -24.54 -18.28 -29.86
C VAL A 109 -25.46 -18.21 -28.63
N LEU A 110 -25.75 -17.02 -28.09
CA LEU A 110 -26.66 -16.88 -26.94
C LEU A 110 -27.72 -15.82 -27.17
N LYS A 111 -28.77 -16.16 -27.94
CA LYS A 111 -30.17 -15.90 -27.56
C LYS A 111 -31.16 -16.40 -28.61
N SER A 112 -32.10 -17.23 -28.17
CA SER A 112 -33.49 -17.12 -28.57
C SER A 112 -34.37 -17.57 -27.41
N PRO A 113 -35.46 -16.87 -27.06
CA PRO A 113 -35.71 -15.44 -27.19
C PRO A 113 -36.19 -14.86 -25.85
N ALA A 114 -35.39 -14.00 -25.20
CA ALA A 114 -35.91 -13.14 -24.15
C ALA A 114 -35.17 -11.79 -24.18
N GLN A 115 -35.93 -10.81 -24.67
CA GLN A 115 -35.79 -9.37 -24.51
C GLN A 115 -34.50 -8.74 -25.05
N LYS A 116 -34.70 -7.99 -26.16
CA LYS A 116 -33.78 -6.95 -26.65
C LYS A 116 -33.26 -6.17 -25.44
N LYS A 117 -31.94 -6.24 -25.17
CA LYS A 117 -31.26 -5.17 -24.45
C LYS A 117 -31.47 -3.94 -25.31
N ARG A 118 -32.44 -3.10 -24.95
CA ARG A 118 -32.49 -1.71 -25.43
C ARG A 118 -31.10 -1.15 -25.12
N LYS A 119 -30.45 -0.47 -26.08
CA LYS A 119 -29.40 0.49 -25.72
C LYS A 119 -29.95 1.26 -24.52
N ALA A 120 -29.22 1.29 -23.41
CA ALA A 120 -29.57 2.19 -22.31
C ALA A 120 -29.84 3.53 -22.99
N PRO A 121 -31.07 4.05 -22.89
CA PRO A 121 -31.42 5.20 -23.68
C PRO A 121 -30.51 6.33 -23.18
N ASP A 122 -29.89 7.03 -24.12
CA ASP A 122 -28.97 8.11 -23.83
C ASP A 122 -29.72 9.17 -23.02
N ILE A 123 -29.44 9.20 -21.71
CA ILE A 123 -30.18 10.02 -20.74
C ILE A 123 -30.04 11.49 -21.12
N GLU A 124 -28.84 11.91 -21.53
CA GLU A 124 -28.59 13.28 -21.95
C GLU A 124 -29.46 13.65 -23.15
N LYS A 125 -29.54 12.75 -24.14
CA LYS A 125 -30.42 12.95 -25.30
C LYS A 125 -31.90 13.00 -24.92
N ILE A 126 -32.39 12.09 -24.07
CA ILE A 126 -33.79 12.09 -23.61
C ILE A 126 -34.13 13.39 -22.89
N LEU A 127 -33.25 13.84 -21.98
CA LEU A 127 -33.47 15.05 -21.21
C LEU A 127 -33.40 16.29 -22.11
N SER A 128 -32.47 16.33 -23.08
CA SER A 128 -32.34 17.45 -24.04
C SER A 128 -33.52 17.60 -25.00
N GLU A 129 -34.26 16.51 -25.26
CA GLU A 129 -35.46 16.49 -26.11
C GLU A 129 -36.75 16.87 -25.34
N ARG A 130 -36.67 17.10 -24.02
CA ARG A 130 -37.81 17.51 -23.19
C ARG A 130 -37.87 19.02 -23.01
N THR A 131 -39.06 19.52 -22.74
CA THR A 131 -39.25 20.94 -22.42
C THR A 131 -38.77 21.25 -21.01
N LYS A 132 -38.45 22.52 -20.76
CA LYS A 132 -38.05 22.98 -19.42
C LYS A 132 -39.08 22.62 -18.35
N ASP A 133 -40.36 22.80 -18.65
CA ASP A 133 -41.44 22.57 -17.69
C ASP A 133 -41.59 21.08 -17.33
N GLU A 134 -41.48 20.17 -18.32
CA GLU A 134 -41.49 18.72 -18.08
C GLU A 134 -40.30 18.26 -17.23
N LEU A 135 -39.12 18.85 -17.45
CA LEU A 135 -37.93 18.53 -16.64
C LEU A 135 -38.07 19.04 -15.20
N VAL A 136 -38.62 20.24 -15.01
CA VAL A 136 -38.86 20.80 -13.68
C VAL A 136 -39.91 19.96 -12.93
N GLU A 137 -41.00 19.55 -13.58
CA GLU A 137 -42.02 18.70 -12.98
C GLU A 137 -41.44 17.33 -12.58
N PHE A 138 -40.61 16.72 -13.42
CA PHE A 138 -39.91 15.47 -13.10
C PHE A 138 -38.94 15.62 -11.92
N LEU A 139 -38.18 16.72 -11.85
CA LEU A 139 -37.29 16.99 -10.73
C LEU A 139 -38.06 17.21 -9.43
N LEU A 140 -39.22 17.88 -9.47
CA LEU A 140 -40.10 18.04 -8.31
C LEU A 140 -40.69 16.71 -7.84
N ASP A 141 -41.07 15.84 -8.77
CA ASP A 141 -41.58 14.49 -8.46
C ASP A 141 -40.50 13.65 -7.74
N ILE A 142 -39.29 13.58 -8.31
CA ILE A 142 -38.18 12.87 -7.67
C ILE A 142 -37.79 13.50 -6.32
N ALA A 143 -37.74 14.84 -6.24
CA ALA A 143 -37.43 15.55 -4.99
C ALA A 143 -38.49 15.32 -3.90
N SER A 144 -39.71 14.93 -4.26
CA SER A 144 -40.75 14.54 -3.32
C SER A 144 -40.56 13.12 -2.76
N GLU A 145 -39.85 12.26 -3.49
CA GLU A 145 -39.54 10.88 -3.09
C GLU A 145 -38.21 10.76 -2.33
N TYR A 146 -37.20 11.55 -2.71
CA TYR A 146 -35.84 11.48 -2.16
C TYR A 146 -35.38 12.85 -1.65
N GLU A 147 -35.21 12.98 -0.32
CA GLU A 147 -34.84 14.25 0.32
C GLU A 147 -33.43 14.72 -0.08
N GLU A 148 -32.51 13.80 -0.38
CA GLU A 148 -31.16 14.13 -0.85
C GLU A 148 -31.20 14.86 -2.19
N ILE A 149 -32.16 14.50 -3.06
CA ILE A 149 -32.31 15.14 -4.38
C ILE A 149 -32.88 16.54 -4.22
N LYS A 150 -33.85 16.72 -3.32
CA LYS A 150 -34.38 18.04 -2.96
C LYS A 150 -33.26 18.95 -2.45
N GLN A 151 -32.45 18.48 -1.49
CA GLN A 151 -31.35 19.25 -0.93
C GLN A 151 -30.27 19.57 -1.98
N ARG A 152 -29.96 18.63 -2.90
CA ARG A 152 -29.04 18.89 -4.02
C ARG A 152 -29.56 19.95 -4.99
N ILE A 153 -30.87 19.99 -5.24
CA ILE A 153 -31.47 21.05 -6.06
C ILE A 153 -31.35 22.39 -5.33
N GLU A 154 -31.71 22.42 -4.05
CA GLU A 154 -31.61 23.64 -3.22
C GLU A 154 -30.17 24.14 -3.08
N LEU A 155 -29.16 23.26 -3.04
CA LEU A 155 -27.75 23.64 -2.96
C LEU A 155 -27.22 24.17 -4.29
N ASN A 156 -27.68 23.64 -5.43
CA ASN A 156 -27.15 24.00 -6.74
C ASN A 156 -27.86 25.17 -7.41
N PHE A 157 -29.15 25.37 -7.14
CA PHE A 157 -30.00 26.30 -7.88
C PHE A 157 -30.65 27.40 -7.03
N ASP A 158 -30.53 27.37 -5.71
CA ASP A 158 -31.00 28.49 -4.89
C ASP A 158 -29.91 29.56 -4.81
N ASP A 159 -30.20 30.76 -5.31
CA ASP A 159 -29.34 31.95 -5.23
C ASP A 159 -29.37 32.57 -3.81
N GLY A 160 -29.35 31.71 -2.78
CA GLY A 160 -29.31 32.10 -1.39
C GLY A 160 -28.04 32.89 -1.04
N ASN A 161 -28.00 33.47 0.15
CA ASN A 161 -26.76 34.05 0.67
C ASN A 161 -25.77 32.93 1.08
N ASP A 162 -24.49 33.29 1.22
CA ASP A 162 -23.42 32.34 1.53
C ASP A 162 -23.66 31.59 2.87
N GLU A 163 -24.27 32.22 3.90
CA GLU A 163 -24.58 31.56 5.18
C GLU A 163 -25.66 30.47 5.05
N ASP A 164 -26.70 30.75 4.26
CA ASP A 164 -27.77 29.80 3.98
C ASP A 164 -27.25 28.60 3.18
N GLU A 165 -26.28 28.82 2.30
CA GLU A 165 -25.62 27.77 1.54
C GLU A 165 -24.82 26.84 2.47
N ILE A 166 -24.03 27.39 3.40
CA ILE A 166 -23.30 26.59 4.40
C ILE A 166 -24.27 25.73 5.23
N ARG A 167 -25.37 26.33 5.71
CA ARG A 167 -26.37 25.60 6.51
C ARG A 167 -26.99 24.44 5.72
N LYS A 168 -27.25 24.63 4.42
CA LYS A 168 -27.77 23.57 3.55
C LYS A 168 -26.72 22.49 3.27
N SER A 169 -25.46 22.87 3.11
CA SER A 169 -24.35 21.92 2.98
C SER A 169 -24.24 21.00 4.20
N ILE A 170 -24.33 21.55 5.41
CA ILE A 170 -24.36 20.76 6.65
C ILE A 170 -25.55 19.79 6.64
N GLU A 171 -26.75 20.26 6.30
CA GLU A 171 -27.95 19.43 6.28
C GLU A 171 -27.86 18.32 5.23
N LEU A 172 -27.25 18.60 4.07
CA LEU A 172 -26.99 17.62 3.02
C LEU A 172 -26.08 16.50 3.53
N ILE A 173 -24.92 16.86 4.08
CA ILE A 173 -23.96 15.89 4.64
C ILE A 173 -24.63 15.02 5.69
N ARG A 174 -25.32 15.63 6.66
CA ARG A 174 -26.01 14.90 7.74
C ARG A 174 -27.13 14.00 7.23
N THR A 175 -27.79 14.36 6.13
CA THR A 175 -28.84 13.53 5.54
C THR A 175 -28.24 12.27 4.92
N PHE A 176 -27.15 12.39 4.16
CA PHE A 176 -26.41 11.23 3.65
C PHE A 176 -25.90 10.33 4.78
N ILE A 177 -25.31 10.90 5.83
CA ILE A 177 -24.86 10.13 6.99
C ILE A 177 -26.04 9.37 7.63
N ARG A 178 -27.14 10.07 7.94
CA ARG A 178 -28.30 9.49 8.63
C ARG A 178 -28.96 8.37 7.82
N ASN A 179 -29.03 8.51 6.49
CA ASN A 179 -29.67 7.51 5.63
C ASN A 179 -28.83 6.23 5.49
N ASN A 180 -27.53 6.32 5.79
CA ASN A 180 -26.57 5.21 5.77
C ASN A 180 -26.10 4.79 7.18
N SER A 181 -26.76 5.29 8.23
CA SER A 181 -26.49 4.93 9.62
C SER A 181 -27.49 3.90 10.12
N ASP A 182 -27.07 3.09 11.09
CA ASP A 182 -27.97 2.22 11.84
C ASP A 182 -28.88 3.00 12.82
N CYS A 183 -29.72 2.29 13.57
CA CYS A 183 -30.63 2.91 14.54
C CYS A 183 -29.93 3.58 15.74
N HIS A 184 -28.63 3.38 15.90
CA HIS A 184 -27.79 4.00 16.91
C HIS A 184 -26.94 5.15 16.35
N GLY A 185 -27.04 5.44 15.05
CA GLY A 185 -26.26 6.48 14.39
C GLY A 185 -24.85 6.01 14.01
N PHE A 186 -24.60 4.70 13.97
CA PHE A 186 -23.32 4.13 13.56
C PHE A 186 -23.34 3.80 12.06
N VAL A 187 -22.29 4.19 11.34
CA VAL A 187 -22.11 3.86 9.91
C VAL A 187 -21.21 2.65 9.77
N ALA A 188 -21.74 1.58 9.18
CA ALA A 188 -21.00 0.35 8.96
C ALA A 188 -20.03 0.48 7.79
N TYR A 189 -18.96 -0.31 7.82
CA TYR A 189 -17.88 -0.32 6.82
C TYR A 189 -18.36 -0.27 5.35
N GLY A 190 -19.39 -1.05 5.01
CA GLY A 190 -19.91 -1.11 3.63
C GLY A 190 -20.72 0.10 3.19
N ASP A 191 -21.17 0.92 4.15
CA ASP A 191 -22.04 2.07 3.94
C ASP A 191 -21.28 3.40 4.05
N THR A 192 -20.02 3.38 4.50
CA THR A 192 -19.16 4.55 4.71
C THR A 192 -19.01 5.41 3.45
N TYR A 193 -18.87 4.79 2.27
CA TYR A 193 -18.77 5.51 1.00
C TYR A 193 -20.03 6.33 0.67
N GLU A 194 -21.21 5.73 0.79
CA GLU A 194 -22.45 6.45 0.51
C GLU A 194 -22.77 7.48 1.62
N ALA A 195 -22.35 7.24 2.87
CA ALA A 195 -22.44 8.24 3.93
C ALA A 195 -21.58 9.48 3.67
N ALA A 196 -20.35 9.30 3.17
CA ALA A 196 -19.40 10.38 2.89
C ALA A 196 -19.74 11.17 1.60
N LYS A 197 -20.52 10.60 0.68
CA LYS A 197 -20.92 11.23 -0.60
C LYS A 197 -21.55 12.61 -0.48
N GLY A 198 -22.26 12.88 0.61
CA GLY A 198 -22.79 14.22 0.89
C GLY A 198 -21.68 15.25 1.06
N ALA A 199 -20.57 14.87 1.69
CA ALA A 199 -19.39 15.72 1.87
C ALA A 199 -18.65 15.95 0.56
N ASP A 200 -18.49 14.92 -0.28
CA ASP A 200 -17.88 15.06 -1.62
C ASP A 200 -18.63 16.10 -2.46
N LEU A 201 -19.96 16.04 -2.45
CA LEU A 201 -20.80 17.01 -3.18
C LEU A 201 -20.62 18.45 -2.67
N VAL A 202 -20.43 18.63 -1.37
CA VAL A 202 -20.17 19.95 -0.78
C VAL A 202 -18.75 20.41 -1.10
N LEU A 203 -17.77 19.51 -1.14
CA LEU A 203 -16.40 19.84 -1.51
C LEU A 203 -16.31 20.26 -2.99
N GLU A 204 -17.01 19.57 -3.90
CA GLU A 204 -17.16 19.98 -5.30
C GLU A 204 -17.83 21.37 -5.44
N LYS A 205 -18.80 21.65 -4.56
CA LYS A 205 -19.41 22.98 -4.48
C LYS A 205 -18.40 24.03 -4.01
N ALA A 206 -17.54 23.69 -3.04
CA ALA A 206 -16.46 24.55 -2.57
C ALA A 206 -15.48 24.89 -3.70
N ARG A 207 -15.07 23.89 -4.50
CA ARG A 207 -14.26 24.09 -5.72
C ARG A 207 -14.94 25.03 -6.71
N SER A 208 -16.23 24.80 -6.98
CA SER A 208 -17.03 25.68 -7.84
C SER A 208 -17.15 27.13 -7.32
N ALA A 209 -17.16 27.33 -6.00
CA ALA A 209 -17.18 28.66 -5.39
C ALA A 209 -15.81 29.35 -5.53
N PHE A 210 -14.73 28.59 -5.40
CA PHE A 210 -13.37 29.09 -5.61
C PHE A 210 -13.13 29.54 -7.04
N GLU A 211 -13.56 28.76 -8.05
CA GLU A 211 -13.51 29.16 -9.48
C GLU A 211 -14.26 30.47 -9.78
N LYS A 212 -15.29 30.78 -8.98
CA LYS A 212 -16.06 32.03 -9.08
C LYS A 212 -15.44 33.20 -8.30
N ASN A 213 -14.20 33.05 -7.81
CA ASN A 213 -13.48 34.00 -6.95
C ASN A 213 -14.21 34.29 -5.61
N LYS A 214 -15.02 33.36 -5.11
CA LYS A 214 -15.61 33.43 -3.76
C LYS A 214 -14.74 32.68 -2.76
N THR A 215 -13.49 33.10 -2.59
CA THR A 215 -12.46 32.38 -1.82
C THR A 215 -12.84 32.10 -0.38
N MET A 216 -13.34 33.12 0.35
CA MET A 216 -13.73 32.93 1.75
C MET A 216 -14.90 31.95 1.90
N HIS A 217 -15.84 31.96 0.96
CA HIS A 217 -16.96 31.02 0.96
C HIS A 217 -16.51 29.59 0.65
N ALA A 218 -15.58 29.42 -0.31
CA ALA A 218 -14.97 28.13 -0.60
C ALA A 218 -14.25 27.54 0.62
N LEU A 219 -13.49 28.38 1.35
CA LEU A 219 -12.87 27.98 2.61
C LEU A 219 -13.90 27.55 3.66
N ASP A 220 -15.00 28.29 3.79
CA ASP A 220 -16.05 27.99 4.76
C ASP A 220 -16.76 26.66 4.45
N LEU A 221 -16.99 26.35 3.17
CA LEU A 221 -17.52 25.07 2.72
C LEU A 221 -16.54 23.91 3.00
N ALA A 222 -15.24 24.11 2.76
CA ALA A 222 -14.21 23.11 3.05
C ALA A 222 -14.11 22.82 4.57
N LEU A 223 -14.11 23.86 5.40
CA LEU A 223 -14.12 23.70 6.86
C LEU A 223 -15.40 23.02 7.35
N CYS A 224 -16.55 23.35 6.75
CA CYS A 224 -17.81 22.66 7.02
C CYS A 224 -17.73 21.15 6.76
N VAL A 225 -17.10 20.74 5.65
CA VAL A 225 -16.88 19.32 5.34
C VAL A 225 -16.01 18.67 6.42
N ILE A 226 -14.87 19.29 6.77
CA ILE A 226 -13.97 18.80 7.81
C ILE A 226 -14.73 18.62 9.13
N HIS A 227 -15.56 19.58 9.52
CA HIS A 227 -16.32 19.52 10.78
C HIS A 227 -17.23 18.30 10.85
N GLU A 228 -18.03 18.09 9.81
CA GLU A 228 -19.01 17.00 9.79
C GLU A 228 -18.35 15.63 9.61
N MET A 229 -17.26 15.53 8.84
CA MET A 229 -16.51 14.29 8.68
C MET A 229 -15.72 13.92 9.95
N MET A 230 -15.16 14.89 10.67
CA MET A 230 -14.55 14.64 11.98
C MET A 230 -15.59 14.13 13.00
N ASP A 231 -16.81 14.69 12.98
CA ASP A 231 -17.90 14.18 13.81
C ASP A 231 -18.30 12.75 13.41
N LEU A 232 -18.26 12.41 12.12
CA LEU A 232 -18.56 11.07 11.62
C LEU A 232 -17.51 10.02 12.04
N LEU A 233 -16.23 10.37 12.14
CA LEU A 233 -15.16 9.42 12.50
C LEU A 233 -15.37 8.74 13.85
N GLU A 234 -16.01 9.41 14.81
CA GLU A 234 -16.32 8.80 16.11
C GLU A 234 -17.45 7.76 16.01
N GLY A 235 -18.24 7.79 14.94
CA GLY A 235 -19.44 6.99 14.73
C GLY A 235 -19.42 6.13 13.46
N ALA A 236 -18.26 5.90 12.84
CA ALA A 236 -18.14 5.11 11.61
C ALA A 236 -17.04 4.06 11.70
N ASP A 237 -17.22 2.93 11.02
CA ASP A 237 -16.14 1.99 10.70
C ASP A 237 -15.37 2.50 9.47
N ASP A 238 -14.39 3.37 9.72
CA ASP A 238 -13.53 3.96 8.69
C ASP A 238 -12.26 3.12 8.42
N SER A 239 -12.34 1.78 8.53
CA SER A 239 -11.19 0.91 8.29
C SER A 239 -10.62 1.01 6.86
N ASP A 240 -11.44 1.43 5.89
CA ASP A 240 -11.01 1.73 4.51
C ASP A 240 -10.47 3.15 4.32
N GLY A 241 -10.53 4.01 5.35
CA GLY A 241 -10.04 5.38 5.31
C GLY A 241 -10.82 6.31 4.39
N VAL A 242 -12.11 6.04 4.16
CA VAL A 242 -12.98 6.86 3.31
C VAL A 242 -13.22 8.22 3.96
N VAL A 243 -13.65 8.24 5.23
CA VAL A 243 -13.94 9.49 5.96
C VAL A 243 -12.66 10.28 6.19
N GLY A 244 -11.58 9.60 6.61
CA GLY A 244 -10.25 10.18 6.69
C GLY A 244 -9.79 10.78 5.36
N GLY A 245 -10.02 10.08 4.25
CA GLY A 245 -9.68 10.54 2.90
C GLY A 245 -10.39 11.84 2.51
N VAL A 246 -11.69 11.97 2.80
CA VAL A 246 -12.45 13.22 2.52
C VAL A 246 -11.92 14.39 3.36
N ILE A 247 -11.51 14.15 4.61
CA ILE A 247 -10.90 15.17 5.46
C ILE A 247 -9.55 15.60 4.88
N GLU A 248 -8.70 14.65 4.50
CA GLU A 248 -7.40 14.91 3.87
C GLU A 248 -7.56 15.68 2.55
N GLU A 249 -8.55 15.32 1.72
CA GLU A 249 -8.85 16.05 0.49
C GLU A 249 -9.31 17.49 0.78
N SER A 250 -10.09 17.70 1.83
CA SER A 250 -10.53 19.03 2.25
C SER A 250 -9.35 19.90 2.70
N PHE A 251 -8.38 19.34 3.44
CA PHE A 251 -7.13 20.04 3.79
C PHE A 251 -6.26 20.33 2.57
N ALA A 252 -6.18 19.40 1.62
CA ALA A 252 -5.48 19.61 0.36
C ALA A 252 -6.12 20.76 -0.44
N PHE A 253 -7.45 20.83 -0.48
CA PHE A 253 -8.16 21.93 -1.11
C PHE A 253 -7.95 23.28 -0.39
N ILE A 254 -7.88 23.30 0.94
CA ILE A 254 -7.50 24.52 1.68
C ILE A 254 -6.09 24.98 1.29
N SER A 255 -5.16 24.04 1.10
CA SER A 255 -3.80 24.36 0.65
C SER A 255 -3.81 24.92 -0.79
N GLU A 256 -4.62 24.34 -1.69
CA GLU A 256 -4.84 24.86 -3.05
C GLU A 256 -5.37 26.30 -3.04
N ILE A 257 -6.31 26.62 -2.14
CA ILE A 257 -6.81 27.99 -1.97
C ILE A 257 -5.68 28.95 -1.58
N ILE A 258 -4.76 28.52 -0.72
CA ILE A 258 -3.69 29.36 -0.15
C ILE A 258 -2.56 29.60 -1.15
N GLU A 259 -2.29 28.62 -2.00
CA GLU A 259 -1.27 28.70 -3.05
C GLU A 259 -1.68 29.61 -4.22
N ASP A 260 -2.93 30.08 -4.28
CA ASP A 260 -3.39 30.99 -5.32
C ASP A 260 -2.64 32.33 -5.30
N GLU A 261 -1.89 32.59 -6.38
CA GLU A 261 -1.17 33.85 -6.60
C GLU A 261 -2.12 35.05 -6.74
N GLY A 262 -3.40 34.81 -7.02
CA GLY A 262 -4.46 35.82 -7.13
C GLY A 262 -4.91 36.43 -5.80
N LEU A 263 -4.55 35.85 -4.66
CA LEU A 263 -5.02 36.30 -3.34
C LEU A 263 -4.54 37.71 -2.99
N SER A 264 -5.49 38.60 -2.66
CA SER A 264 -5.18 39.92 -2.13
C SER A 264 -4.60 39.82 -0.71
N SER A 265 -3.85 40.85 -0.28
CA SER A 265 -3.31 40.89 1.09
C SER A 265 -4.40 40.85 2.18
N VAL A 266 -5.59 41.37 1.86
CA VAL A 266 -6.74 41.37 2.79
C VAL A 266 -7.34 39.97 2.90
N ASP A 267 -7.42 39.24 1.78
CA ASP A 267 -7.91 37.86 1.77
C ASP A 267 -6.93 36.95 2.52
N LYS A 268 -5.62 37.09 2.28
CA LYS A 268 -4.59 36.35 3.03
C LYS A 268 -4.70 36.55 4.54
N GLU A 269 -4.87 37.80 4.99
CA GLU A 269 -5.05 38.09 6.43
C GLU A 269 -6.36 37.51 6.96
N SER A 270 -7.44 37.56 6.18
CA SER A 270 -8.75 37.02 6.58
C SER A 270 -8.72 35.49 6.71
N ILE A 271 -8.15 34.79 5.73
CA ILE A 271 -7.94 33.35 5.74
C ILE A 271 -7.04 32.97 6.91
N PHE A 272 -5.89 33.63 7.07
CA PHE A 272 -4.96 33.39 8.19
C PHE A 272 -5.67 33.48 9.54
N ASN A 273 -6.45 34.54 9.75
CA ASN A 273 -7.16 34.74 11.01
C ASN A 273 -8.18 33.62 11.26
N LYS A 274 -8.90 33.20 10.22
CA LYS A 274 -9.88 32.13 10.30
C LYS A 274 -9.23 30.78 10.62
N LEU A 275 -8.13 30.43 9.95
CA LEU A 275 -7.42 29.17 10.19
C LEU A 275 -6.77 29.11 11.59
N VAL A 276 -6.23 30.22 12.10
CA VAL A 276 -5.70 30.28 13.48
C VAL A 276 -6.81 30.11 14.51
N GLU A 277 -7.98 30.72 14.29
CA GLU A 277 -9.15 30.54 15.15
C GLU A 277 -9.66 29.09 15.10
N GLU A 278 -9.73 28.52 13.90
CA GLU A 278 -10.15 27.15 13.67
C GLU A 278 -9.23 26.13 14.35
N ALA A 279 -7.91 26.28 14.19
CA ALA A 279 -6.92 25.42 14.86
C ALA A 279 -7.00 25.48 16.39
N SER A 280 -7.57 26.56 16.95
CA SER A 280 -7.81 26.72 18.39
C SER A 280 -9.08 26.00 18.89
N ASN A 281 -9.88 25.44 17.99
CA ASN A 281 -11.11 24.77 18.34
C ASN A 281 -10.83 23.43 19.06
N ARG A 282 -11.69 23.11 20.04
CA ARG A 282 -11.67 21.85 20.79
C ARG A 282 -11.90 20.63 19.89
N ARG A 283 -12.51 20.80 18.72
CA ARG A 283 -12.76 19.72 17.75
C ARG A 283 -11.48 18.98 17.35
N TYR A 284 -10.35 19.68 17.34
CA TYR A 284 -9.05 19.08 17.03
C TYR A 284 -8.32 18.51 18.26
N GLU A 285 -8.94 18.46 19.43
CA GLU A 285 -8.36 17.74 20.58
C GLU A 285 -8.28 16.25 20.24
N GLY A 286 -7.07 15.67 20.34
CA GLY A 286 -6.79 14.31 19.87
C GLY A 286 -6.31 14.24 18.41
N TRP A 287 -6.59 15.25 17.59
CA TRP A 287 -6.23 15.32 16.17
C TRP A 287 -5.06 16.29 15.95
N THR A 288 -3.88 15.91 16.47
CA THR A 288 -2.69 16.76 16.47
C THR A 288 -2.23 17.12 15.06
N ASP A 289 -2.24 16.17 14.13
CA ASP A 289 -1.72 16.37 12.78
C ASP A 289 -2.56 17.39 12.01
N TRP A 290 -3.88 17.19 11.93
CA TRP A 290 -4.78 18.14 11.27
C TRP A 290 -4.75 19.55 11.88
N ARG A 291 -4.63 19.66 13.21
CA ARG A 291 -4.44 20.95 13.87
C ARG A 291 -3.16 21.64 13.39
N LEU A 292 -2.07 20.89 13.29
CA LEU A 292 -0.77 21.41 12.88
C LEU A 292 -0.72 21.71 11.37
N ASP A 293 -1.46 20.97 10.55
CA ASP A 293 -1.55 21.22 9.11
C ASP A 293 -2.22 22.57 8.86
N LEU A 294 -3.32 22.89 9.55
CA LEU A 294 -3.93 24.24 9.54
C LEU A 294 -2.93 25.35 9.90
N LEU A 295 -2.11 25.12 10.92
CA LEU A 295 -1.10 26.08 11.36
C LEU A 295 0.09 26.14 10.40
N GLY A 296 0.40 25.05 9.71
CA GLY A 296 1.38 24.97 8.63
C GLY A 296 0.95 25.84 7.46
N SER A 297 -0.30 25.70 7.01
CA SER A 297 -0.92 26.55 5.99
C SER A 297 -0.90 28.04 6.37
N CYS A 298 -1.06 28.37 7.66
CA CYS A 298 -0.93 29.75 8.14
C CYS A 298 0.48 30.33 7.93
N SER A 299 1.53 29.50 7.90
CA SER A 299 2.91 29.97 7.71
C SER A 299 3.18 30.48 6.29
N GLU A 300 2.49 29.91 5.30
CA GLU A 300 2.56 30.33 3.89
C GLU A 300 1.86 31.68 3.67
N LEU A 301 0.76 31.90 4.38
CA LEU A 301 0.04 33.18 4.39
C LEU A 301 0.75 34.29 5.19
N ALA A 302 1.73 33.95 6.03
CA ALA A 302 2.40 34.89 6.92
C ALA A 302 3.51 35.73 6.23
N ASP A 303 3.17 36.40 5.15
CA ASP A 303 4.09 37.21 4.33
C ASP A 303 4.51 38.53 5.01
N THR A 304 3.72 39.02 5.98
CA THR A 304 4.06 40.21 6.78
C THR A 304 4.68 39.88 8.15
N PRO A 305 5.56 40.73 8.69
CA PRO A 305 6.09 40.56 10.05
C PRO A 305 5.02 40.50 11.15
N ILE A 306 3.86 41.13 10.92
CA ILE A 306 2.74 41.14 11.87
C ILE A 306 2.12 39.75 11.97
N LEU A 307 1.78 39.13 10.83
CA LEU A 307 1.22 37.78 10.77
C LEU A 307 2.21 36.73 11.29
N ARG A 308 3.49 36.83 10.94
CA ARG A 308 4.54 35.94 11.47
C ARG A 308 4.63 35.98 12.99
N ASN A 309 4.63 37.18 13.57
CA ASN A 309 4.68 37.34 15.03
C ASN A 309 3.39 36.83 15.71
N LYS A 310 2.24 36.92 15.02
CA LYS A 310 0.98 36.36 15.51
C LYS A 310 1.03 34.83 15.53
N LEU A 311 1.47 34.19 14.45
CA LEU A 311 1.64 32.74 14.37
C LEU A 311 2.67 32.23 15.38
N GLU A 312 3.82 32.88 15.48
CA GLU A 312 4.89 32.54 16.44
C GLU A 312 4.39 32.56 17.88
N LYS A 313 3.67 33.62 18.29
CA LYS A 313 3.07 33.70 19.62
C LYS A 313 2.04 32.62 19.87
N HIS A 314 1.26 32.29 18.84
CA HIS A 314 0.24 31.25 18.91
C HIS A 314 0.86 29.86 19.11
N LEU A 315 1.81 29.48 18.24
CA LEU A 315 2.57 28.22 18.36
C LEU A 315 3.29 28.12 19.70
N ALA A 316 3.98 29.19 20.12
CA ALA A 316 4.68 29.21 21.41
C ALA A 316 3.71 29.07 22.60
N SER A 317 2.49 29.59 22.49
CA SER A 317 1.44 29.42 23.50
C SER A 317 0.94 27.98 23.56
N MET A 318 0.67 27.38 22.39
CA MET A 318 0.22 25.99 22.30
C MET A 318 1.27 25.02 22.86
N ILE A 319 2.54 25.15 22.45
CA ILE A 319 3.63 24.31 22.97
C ILE A 319 3.73 24.39 24.50
N ARG A 320 3.52 25.56 25.11
CA ARG A 320 3.55 25.73 26.58
C ARG A 320 2.32 25.13 27.28
N ASN A 321 1.17 25.14 26.62
CA ASN A 321 -0.11 24.74 27.19
C ASN A 321 -0.45 23.27 26.91
N GLU A 322 0.33 22.59 26.06
CA GLU A 322 0.10 21.21 25.68
C GLU A 322 0.19 20.28 26.89
N LYS A 323 -0.92 19.59 27.18
CA LYS A 323 -1.08 18.69 28.33
C LYS A 323 -1.25 17.25 27.83
N GLY A 324 -0.23 16.76 27.13
CA GLY A 324 -0.13 15.38 26.70
C GLY A 324 0.73 14.53 27.63
N ASP A 325 0.76 13.22 27.39
CA ASP A 325 1.86 12.41 27.89
C ASP A 325 3.20 12.88 27.29
N SER A 326 4.32 12.40 27.84
CA SER A 326 5.65 12.86 27.40
C SER A 326 5.91 12.64 25.90
N TRP A 327 5.20 11.70 25.26
CA TRP A 327 5.38 11.39 23.85
C TRP A 327 4.57 12.33 22.96
N SER A 328 3.26 12.43 23.17
CA SER A 328 2.36 13.33 22.43
C SER A 328 2.78 14.80 22.54
N SER A 329 3.16 15.25 23.74
CA SER A 329 3.68 16.61 23.94
C SER A 329 5.00 16.85 23.18
N SER A 330 5.89 15.86 23.16
CA SER A 330 7.15 15.96 22.40
C SER A 330 6.90 15.97 20.89
N TYR A 331 5.94 15.18 20.41
CA TYR A 331 5.57 15.12 19.00
C TYR A 331 4.95 16.43 18.53
N PHE A 332 3.97 16.95 19.27
CA PHE A 332 3.36 18.25 19.00
C PHE A 332 4.43 19.35 18.95
N ALA A 333 5.31 19.40 19.96
CA ALA A 333 6.35 20.41 20.03
C ALA A 333 7.37 20.30 18.87
N GLU A 334 7.75 19.09 18.46
CA GLU A 334 8.63 18.87 17.31
C GLU A 334 7.99 19.41 16.02
N ARG A 335 6.75 19.03 15.72
CA ARG A 335 6.02 19.47 14.53
C ARG A 335 5.74 20.97 14.53
N ALA A 336 5.31 21.54 15.65
CA ALA A 336 5.13 22.98 15.78
C ALA A 336 6.45 23.75 15.57
N ASN A 337 7.57 23.22 16.05
CA ASN A 337 8.87 23.81 15.79
C ASN A 337 9.30 23.68 14.32
N LEU A 338 8.88 22.65 13.58
CA LEU A 338 9.12 22.56 12.13
C LEU A 338 8.44 23.71 11.39
N ILE A 339 7.19 24.05 11.73
CA ILE A 339 6.50 25.22 11.17
C ILE A 339 7.30 26.50 11.46
N ARG A 340 7.75 26.69 12.70
CA ARG A 340 8.60 27.83 13.09
C ARG A 340 9.91 27.87 12.31
N TYR A 341 10.54 26.71 12.12
CA TYR A 341 11.76 26.56 11.34
C TYR A 341 11.58 27.00 9.88
N HIS A 342 10.55 26.51 9.19
CA HIS A 342 10.29 26.87 7.79
C HIS A 342 10.05 28.37 7.65
N MET A 343 9.33 28.96 8.60
CA MET A 343 9.11 30.41 8.64
C MET A 343 10.43 31.18 8.86
N ILE A 344 11.34 30.70 9.71
CA ILE A 344 12.67 31.30 9.89
C ILE A 344 13.52 31.15 8.62
N GLU A 345 13.53 29.96 8.01
CA GLU A 345 14.28 29.67 6.80
C GLU A 345 13.89 30.60 5.65
N GLN A 346 12.58 30.80 5.45
CA GLN A 346 12.03 31.60 4.37
C GLN A 346 12.27 33.11 4.55
N TYR A 347 12.09 33.64 5.77
CA TYR A 347 12.03 35.10 5.98
C TYR A 347 13.26 35.68 6.71
N ASP A 348 13.96 34.86 7.47
CA ASP A 348 15.02 35.27 8.40
C ASP A 348 16.41 34.80 7.93
N GLY A 349 16.43 33.86 6.98
CA GLY A 349 17.62 33.40 6.27
C GLY A 349 18.31 32.19 6.90
N GLN A 350 19.15 31.55 6.09
CA GLN A 350 19.78 30.26 6.40
C GLN A 350 20.59 30.24 7.70
N LYS A 351 21.26 31.34 8.06
CA LYS A 351 22.05 31.39 9.31
C LYS A 351 21.17 31.24 10.56
N LYS A 352 20.05 31.96 10.62
CA LYS A 352 19.12 31.85 11.76
C LYS A 352 18.41 30.51 11.78
N ALA A 353 18.10 29.95 10.60
CA ALA A 353 17.52 28.62 10.48
C ALA A 353 18.47 27.55 11.05
N GLN A 354 19.76 27.64 10.74
CA GLN A 354 20.79 26.76 11.29
C GLN A 354 20.94 26.91 12.82
N GLU A 355 20.96 28.14 13.34
CA GLU A 355 20.97 28.39 14.79
C GLU A 355 19.72 27.79 15.47
N PHE A 356 18.56 27.85 14.81
CA PHE A 356 17.32 27.24 15.31
C PHE A 356 17.39 25.72 15.34
N ILE A 357 17.98 25.08 14.31
CA ILE A 357 18.21 23.62 14.30
C ILE A 357 19.09 23.22 15.50
N GLU A 358 20.20 23.93 15.73
CA GLU A 358 21.14 23.64 16.81
C GLU A 358 20.50 23.77 18.21
N GLN A 359 19.56 24.69 18.39
CA GLN A 359 18.80 24.86 19.63
C GLN A 359 17.71 23.79 19.83
N ASN A 360 17.39 23.02 18.80
CA ASN A 360 16.29 22.05 18.80
C ASN A 360 16.73 20.59 18.57
N LEU A 361 18.02 20.28 18.71
CA LEU A 361 18.60 18.93 18.55
C LEU A 361 18.01 17.87 19.49
N GLN A 362 17.23 18.27 20.51
CA GLN A 362 16.46 17.35 21.32
C GLN A 362 15.44 16.54 20.52
N TYR A 363 15.00 17.06 19.37
CA TYR A 363 14.01 16.44 18.51
C TYR A 363 14.70 15.68 17.36
N SER A 364 14.16 14.52 17.01
CA SER A 364 14.73 13.61 16.00
C SER A 364 14.81 14.24 14.62
N ASN A 365 13.77 14.97 14.18
CA ASN A 365 13.74 15.63 12.88
C ASN A 365 14.81 16.72 12.78
N PHE A 366 14.94 17.55 13.82
CA PHE A 366 15.97 18.58 13.87
C PHE A 366 17.39 17.99 13.91
N ARG A 367 17.59 16.89 14.64
CA ARG A 367 18.87 16.16 14.61
C ARG A 367 19.17 15.62 13.21
N LYS A 368 18.18 15.04 12.53
CA LYS A 368 18.33 14.56 11.15
C LYS A 368 18.72 15.71 10.21
N MET A 369 18.04 16.85 10.30
CA MET A 369 18.35 18.04 9.51
C MET A 369 19.78 18.54 9.76
N ALA A 370 20.21 18.56 11.02
CA ALA A 370 21.59 18.93 11.39
C ALA A 370 22.62 17.96 10.80
N ILE A 371 22.37 16.66 10.89
CA ILE A 371 23.22 15.61 10.31
C ILE A 371 23.31 15.77 8.80
N GLU A 372 22.18 15.96 8.11
CA GLU A 372 22.15 16.14 6.66
C GLU A 372 22.86 17.41 6.21
N SER A 373 22.76 18.49 7.00
CA SER A 373 23.52 19.73 6.76
C SER A 373 25.02 19.48 6.87
N ALA A 374 25.48 18.87 7.97
CA ALA A 374 26.89 18.52 8.17
C ALA A 374 27.42 17.56 7.09
N MET A 375 26.59 16.61 6.62
CA MET A 375 26.92 15.74 5.49
C MET A 375 27.13 16.51 4.18
N ARG A 376 26.30 17.51 3.88
CA ARG A 376 26.45 18.38 2.69
C ARG A 376 27.72 19.22 2.76
N GLU A 377 28.05 19.72 3.94
CA GLU A 377 29.26 20.50 4.21
C GLU A 377 30.53 19.64 4.30
N LYS A 378 30.39 18.31 4.27
CA LYS A 378 31.46 17.32 4.46
C LYS A 378 32.14 17.41 5.83
N ASP A 379 31.44 17.96 6.83
CA ASP A 379 31.86 17.93 8.23
C ASP A 379 31.47 16.58 8.86
N TYR A 380 32.24 15.55 8.55
CA TYR A 380 31.98 14.20 9.02
C TYR A 380 32.18 14.05 10.54
N ASP A 381 33.01 14.88 11.17
CA ASP A 381 33.22 14.82 12.62
C ASP A 381 31.98 15.31 13.37
N SER A 382 31.32 16.37 12.87
CA SER A 382 30.02 16.80 13.40
C SER A 382 28.93 15.74 13.20
N VAL A 383 28.89 15.04 12.06
CA VAL A 383 27.94 13.93 11.84
C VAL A 383 28.14 12.82 12.85
N ILE A 384 29.39 12.42 13.10
CA ILE A 384 29.72 11.37 14.09
C ILE A 384 29.26 11.79 15.48
N LYS A 385 29.50 13.05 15.88
CA LYS A 385 29.05 13.57 17.18
C LYS A 385 27.52 13.57 17.30
N LEU A 386 26.82 14.11 16.30
CA LEU A 386 25.36 14.22 16.31
C LEU A 386 24.66 12.85 16.33
N THR A 387 25.22 11.87 15.63
CA THR A 387 24.70 10.48 15.61
C THR A 387 24.95 9.76 16.93
N LEU A 388 26.15 9.87 17.52
CA LEU A 388 26.45 9.32 18.86
C LEU A 388 25.53 9.91 19.94
N ASP A 389 25.37 11.23 19.95
CA ASP A 389 24.47 11.93 20.88
C ASP A 389 23.00 11.48 20.68
N GLY A 390 22.63 11.17 19.43
CA GLY A 390 21.30 10.66 19.07
C GLY A 390 21.07 9.22 19.56
N GLU A 391 22.04 8.34 19.38
CA GLU A 391 21.97 6.95 19.85
C GLU A 391 21.81 6.84 21.37
N GLU A 392 22.53 7.67 22.14
CA GLU A 392 22.40 7.69 23.60
C GLU A 392 21.02 8.21 24.02
N LYS A 393 20.54 9.26 23.33
CA LYS A 393 19.26 9.88 23.67
C LYS A 393 18.06 9.00 23.32
N ASP A 394 18.09 8.37 22.15
CA ASP A 394 16.99 7.57 21.60
C ASP A 394 17.19 6.06 21.84
N LYS A 395 17.98 5.67 22.85
CA LYS A 395 18.35 4.27 23.15
C LYS A 395 17.16 3.29 23.21
N ASP A 396 15.99 3.76 23.63
CA ASP A 396 14.77 2.96 23.75
C ASP A 396 13.99 2.84 22.42
N LYS A 397 14.36 3.62 21.41
CA LYS A 397 13.73 3.68 20.07
C LYS A 397 14.64 3.04 19.04
N ARG A 398 14.57 1.71 18.92
CA ARG A 398 15.45 0.91 18.03
C ARG A 398 15.52 1.44 16.59
N GLY A 399 14.41 1.91 16.03
CA GLY A 399 14.36 2.47 14.66
C GLY A 399 15.21 3.72 14.48
N LEU A 400 15.20 4.64 15.46
CA LEU A 400 16.02 5.86 15.40
C LEU A 400 17.50 5.54 15.62
N VAL A 401 17.81 4.64 16.56
CA VAL A 401 19.21 4.18 16.78
C VAL A 401 19.79 3.58 15.49
N ASP A 402 19.02 2.74 14.79
CA ASP A 402 19.42 2.17 13.50
C ASP A 402 19.65 3.27 12.44
N GLN A 403 18.76 4.26 12.37
CA GLN A 403 18.90 5.40 11.47
C GLN A 403 20.18 6.21 11.76
N TRP A 404 20.48 6.50 13.02
CA TRP A 404 21.70 7.22 13.41
C TRP A 404 22.97 6.43 13.06
N LYS A 405 22.97 5.12 13.29
CA LYS A 405 24.08 4.24 12.87
C LYS A 405 24.29 4.27 11.35
N LYS A 406 23.22 4.32 10.55
CA LYS A 406 23.31 4.39 9.08
C LYS A 406 23.95 5.69 8.60
N TYR A 407 23.59 6.83 9.20
CA TYR A 407 24.27 8.11 8.91
C TYR A 407 25.75 8.06 9.31
N ARG A 408 26.06 7.50 10.47
CA ARG A 408 27.45 7.35 10.95
C ARG A 408 28.28 6.45 10.03
N TYR A 409 27.71 5.33 9.57
CA TYR A 409 28.33 4.45 8.58
C TYR A 409 28.69 5.20 7.30
N LYS A 410 27.73 5.97 6.76
CA LYS A 410 27.94 6.78 5.54
C LYS A 410 29.01 7.85 5.76
N ALA A 411 29.07 8.47 6.94
CA ALA A 411 30.12 9.43 7.28
C ALA A 411 31.50 8.78 7.33
N PHE A 412 31.63 7.56 7.87
CA PHE A 412 32.90 6.82 7.84
C PHE A 412 33.33 6.43 6.43
N GLN A 413 32.39 5.97 5.61
CA GLN A 413 32.64 5.68 4.20
C GLN A 413 33.16 6.89 3.44
N LEU A 414 32.53 8.06 3.61
CA LEU A 414 32.92 9.29 2.91
C LEU A 414 34.19 9.95 3.46
N SER A 415 34.49 9.77 4.74
CA SER A 415 35.71 10.30 5.38
C SER A 415 36.93 9.39 5.21
N GLY A 416 36.78 8.17 4.68
CA GLY A 416 37.85 7.20 4.53
C GLY A 416 38.28 6.53 5.85
N LYS A 417 37.45 6.60 6.90
CA LYS A 417 37.66 5.95 8.20
C LYS A 417 37.26 4.46 8.11
N LEU A 418 38.12 3.68 7.43
CA LEU A 418 37.81 2.30 7.03
C LEU A 418 37.59 1.35 8.20
N ASP A 419 38.39 1.44 9.27
CA ASP A 419 38.29 0.51 10.40
C ASP A 419 36.98 0.70 11.16
N GLU A 420 36.55 1.94 11.34
CA GLU A 420 35.27 2.28 11.95
C GLU A 420 34.09 1.91 11.05
N GLN A 421 34.22 2.12 9.73
CA GLN A 421 33.23 1.65 8.75
C GLN A 421 33.05 0.12 8.83
N ARG A 422 34.16 -0.63 8.86
CA ARG A 422 34.17 -2.09 8.96
C ARG A 422 33.49 -2.56 10.25
N GLY A 423 33.72 -1.85 11.37
CA GLY A 423 33.08 -2.13 12.65
C GLY A 423 31.55 -2.01 12.58
N ILE A 424 31.04 -0.91 12.03
CA ILE A 424 29.58 -0.71 11.91
C ILE A 424 28.94 -1.69 10.91
N ALA A 425 29.58 -1.93 9.75
CA ALA A 425 29.07 -2.92 8.80
C ALA A 425 28.98 -4.31 9.44
N MET A 426 29.96 -4.68 10.27
CA MET A 426 29.91 -5.92 11.02
C MET A 426 28.70 -5.98 11.97
N GLU A 427 28.42 -4.91 12.71
CA GLU A 427 27.21 -4.83 13.55
C GLU A 427 25.93 -5.01 12.73
N PHE A 428 25.80 -4.33 11.59
CA PHE A 428 24.61 -4.45 10.74
C PHE A 428 24.39 -5.87 10.19
N ILE A 429 25.46 -6.53 9.74
CA ILE A 429 25.39 -7.93 9.28
C ILE A 429 24.89 -8.84 10.41
N LEU A 430 25.43 -8.63 11.62
CA LEU A 430 25.04 -9.36 12.81
C LEU A 430 23.61 -9.06 13.29
N ASP A 431 23.05 -7.89 12.93
CA ASP A 431 21.67 -7.49 13.24
C ASP A 431 20.65 -7.85 12.15
N GLY A 432 21.09 -8.44 11.03
CA GLY A 432 20.20 -8.97 9.98
C GLY A 432 20.28 -8.27 8.62
N SER A 433 21.19 -7.32 8.41
CA SER A 433 21.30 -6.56 7.16
C SER A 433 22.39 -7.11 6.23
N PHE A 434 21.99 -7.94 5.27
CA PHE A 434 22.92 -8.55 4.30
C PHE A 434 23.56 -7.52 3.35
N GLU A 435 22.93 -6.38 3.05
CA GLU A 435 23.48 -5.41 2.10
C GLU A 435 24.90 -4.94 2.47
N TYR A 436 25.19 -4.80 3.76
CA TYR A 436 26.51 -4.38 4.27
C TYR A 436 27.59 -5.45 4.12
N TYR A 437 27.24 -6.71 3.85
CA TYR A 437 28.22 -7.77 3.66
C TYR A 437 29.10 -7.54 2.42
N LYS A 438 28.47 -7.19 1.28
CA LYS A 438 29.18 -6.95 0.03
C LYS A 438 30.08 -5.72 0.12
N GLU A 439 29.58 -4.68 0.78
CA GLU A 439 30.36 -3.47 1.05
C GLU A 439 31.52 -3.75 2.00
N LEU A 440 31.30 -4.50 3.09
CA LEU A 440 32.37 -4.89 4.00
C LEU A 440 33.46 -5.66 3.26
N LYS A 441 33.08 -6.65 2.44
CA LYS A 441 34.02 -7.46 1.66
C LYS A 441 34.85 -6.62 0.70
N SER A 442 34.27 -5.60 0.07
CA SER A 442 35.00 -4.73 -0.86
C SER A 442 36.02 -3.80 -0.18
N THR A 443 35.90 -3.60 1.14
CA THR A 443 36.92 -2.84 1.91
C THR A 443 38.17 -3.65 2.23
N TYR A 444 38.19 -4.97 2.06
CA TYR A 444 39.35 -5.82 2.37
C TYR A 444 40.03 -6.33 1.11
N ASP A 445 41.35 -6.46 1.18
CA ASP A 445 42.09 -7.25 0.20
C ASP A 445 41.76 -8.74 0.33
N SER A 446 41.87 -9.51 -0.76
CA SER A 446 41.54 -10.93 -0.76
C SER A 446 42.33 -11.74 0.28
N SER A 447 43.54 -11.31 0.64
CA SER A 447 44.36 -11.98 1.65
C SER A 447 43.88 -11.72 3.09
N GLU A 448 43.44 -10.49 3.37
CA GLU A 448 42.90 -10.11 4.68
C GLU A 448 41.51 -10.71 4.90
N TRP A 449 40.70 -10.78 3.84
CA TRP A 449 39.34 -11.33 3.87
C TRP A 449 39.31 -12.77 4.37
N LEU A 450 40.31 -13.58 4.01
CA LEU A 450 40.45 -14.97 4.47
C LEU A 450 40.51 -15.09 6.00
N SER A 451 40.95 -14.05 6.70
CA SER A 451 41.00 -14.01 8.17
C SER A 451 39.74 -13.40 8.80
N VAL A 452 38.98 -12.62 8.03
CA VAL A 452 37.78 -11.92 8.51
C VAL A 452 36.54 -12.80 8.34
N TYR A 453 36.35 -13.42 7.17
CA TYR A 453 35.19 -14.25 6.87
C TYR A 453 34.89 -15.32 7.93
N PRO A 454 35.88 -16.12 8.41
CA PRO A 454 35.61 -17.13 9.44
C PRO A 454 35.09 -16.54 10.76
N LYS A 455 35.50 -15.30 11.10
CA LYS A 455 35.02 -14.61 12.30
C LYS A 455 33.54 -14.21 12.16
N ILE A 456 33.13 -13.76 10.97
CA ILE A 456 31.74 -13.40 10.68
C ILE A 456 30.84 -14.62 10.85
N ILE A 457 31.23 -15.72 10.21
CA ILE A 457 30.51 -17.00 10.30
C ILE A 457 30.42 -17.49 11.73
N PHE A 458 31.55 -17.51 12.46
CA PHE A 458 31.55 -17.92 13.86
C PHE A 458 30.61 -17.07 14.72
N LEU A 459 30.57 -15.76 14.51
CA LEU A 459 29.67 -14.87 15.26
C LEU A 459 28.20 -15.13 14.91
N LEU A 460 27.85 -15.33 13.64
CA LEU A 460 26.50 -15.66 13.21
C LEU A 460 26.02 -17.04 13.71
N GLU A 461 26.90 -18.04 13.74
CA GLU A 461 26.59 -19.39 14.23
C GLU A 461 26.31 -19.42 15.74
N ASN A 462 27.02 -18.58 16.52
CA ASN A 462 26.94 -18.56 17.98
C ASN A 462 25.94 -17.53 18.54
N GLN A 463 25.25 -16.79 17.68
CA GLN A 463 24.26 -15.81 18.12
C GLN A 463 22.95 -16.47 18.59
N LYS A 464 22.40 -15.94 19.69
CA LYS A 464 21.08 -16.35 20.22
C LYS A 464 19.92 -15.85 19.34
N LYS A 465 20.10 -14.72 18.64
CA LYS A 465 19.14 -14.17 17.69
C LYS A 465 19.43 -14.79 16.33
N THR A 466 18.53 -15.60 15.82
CA THR A 466 18.79 -16.37 14.60
C THR A 466 18.38 -15.57 13.35
N TYR A 467 19.28 -14.71 12.87
CA TYR A 467 19.17 -14.05 11.56
C TYR A 467 19.55 -15.02 10.44
N ASN A 468 18.75 -16.06 10.34
CA ASN A 468 18.97 -17.22 9.47
C ASN A 468 19.11 -16.86 7.99
N ASP A 469 18.40 -15.82 7.55
CA ASP A 469 18.47 -15.33 6.17
C ASP A 469 19.89 -14.86 5.82
N VAL A 470 20.47 -13.96 6.61
CA VAL A 470 21.81 -13.38 6.35
C VAL A 470 22.87 -14.46 6.30
N TYR A 471 22.87 -15.37 7.28
CA TYR A 471 23.82 -16.48 7.32
C TYR A 471 23.76 -17.32 6.04
N THR A 472 22.57 -17.75 5.62
CA THR A 472 22.43 -18.58 4.41
C THR A 472 22.79 -17.84 3.14
N ARG A 473 22.46 -16.55 3.02
CA ARG A 473 22.84 -15.70 1.87
C ARG A 473 24.35 -15.50 1.77
N ILE A 474 25.04 -15.32 2.90
CA ILE A 474 26.50 -15.26 2.94
C ILE A 474 27.12 -16.58 2.44
N LEU A 475 26.62 -17.73 2.89
CA LEU A 475 27.13 -19.02 2.42
C LEU A 475 26.95 -19.20 0.91
N ILE A 476 25.83 -18.74 0.35
CA ILE A 476 25.57 -18.79 -1.09
C ILE A 476 26.55 -17.87 -1.84
N GLU A 477 26.75 -16.64 -1.37
CA GLU A 477 27.65 -15.66 -1.99
C GLU A 477 29.11 -16.14 -1.99
N GLU A 478 29.55 -16.84 -0.94
CA GLU A 478 30.91 -17.41 -0.85
C GLU A 478 31.04 -18.81 -1.46
N GLY A 479 29.94 -19.41 -1.93
CA GLY A 479 29.95 -20.77 -2.50
C GLY A 479 30.20 -21.89 -1.48
N GLU A 480 29.92 -21.65 -0.19
CA GLU A 480 30.17 -22.55 0.93
C GLU A 480 29.04 -23.59 1.07
N LYS A 481 28.94 -24.45 0.06
CA LYS A 481 27.86 -25.43 -0.09
C LYS A 481 27.83 -26.49 1.01
N GLN A 482 29.00 -26.87 1.56
CA GLN A 482 29.10 -27.85 2.65
C GLN A 482 28.45 -27.33 3.94
N LYS A 483 28.75 -26.09 4.34
CA LYS A 483 28.13 -25.45 5.51
C LYS A 483 26.64 -25.21 5.29
N LEU A 484 26.24 -24.87 4.06
CA LEU A 484 24.84 -24.71 3.70
C LEU A 484 24.08 -26.04 3.85
N LEU A 485 24.70 -27.16 3.44
CA LEU A 485 24.14 -28.48 3.64
C LEU A 485 24.00 -28.84 5.13
N GLU A 486 25.00 -28.54 5.96
CA GLU A 486 24.93 -28.76 7.42
C GLU A 486 23.81 -27.95 8.07
N TYR A 487 23.62 -26.71 7.63
CA TYR A 487 22.51 -25.87 8.04
C TYR A 487 21.15 -26.49 7.69
N VAL A 488 20.98 -26.98 6.45
CA VAL A 488 19.74 -27.65 6.01
C VAL A 488 19.55 -28.99 6.73
N LYS A 489 20.61 -29.73 7.05
CA LYS A 489 20.53 -30.95 7.89
C LYS A 489 19.97 -30.66 9.29
N GLY A 490 20.32 -29.53 9.88
CA GLY A 490 19.74 -29.07 11.14
C GLY A 490 18.28 -28.63 11.03
N ARG A 491 17.82 -28.25 9.82
CA ARG A 491 16.46 -27.76 9.54
C ARG A 491 15.93 -28.29 8.21
N PRO A 492 15.36 -29.51 8.18
CA PRO A 492 14.93 -30.16 6.94
C PRO A 492 13.95 -29.32 6.10
N SER A 493 13.14 -28.46 6.71
CA SER A 493 12.23 -27.56 5.99
C SER A 493 12.93 -26.54 5.09
N ALA A 494 14.19 -26.19 5.38
CA ALA A 494 14.97 -25.25 4.58
C ALA A 494 15.38 -25.83 3.21
N VAL A 495 15.23 -27.14 3.00
CA VAL A 495 15.62 -27.81 1.74
C VAL A 495 14.87 -27.22 0.54
N GLU A 496 13.62 -26.78 0.71
CA GLU A 496 12.81 -26.18 -0.36
C GLU A 496 13.40 -24.86 -0.89
N ASN A 497 14.16 -24.15 -0.07
CA ASN A 497 14.74 -22.86 -0.45
C ASN A 497 16.13 -23.02 -1.08
N PHE A 498 16.86 -24.08 -0.74
CA PHE A 498 18.29 -24.23 -1.09
C PHE A 498 18.61 -25.43 -1.99
N TYR A 499 17.62 -26.24 -2.39
CA TYR A 499 17.88 -27.46 -3.18
C TYR A 499 18.55 -27.15 -4.53
N LYS A 500 18.20 -26.04 -5.18
CA LYS A 500 18.77 -25.66 -6.49
C LYS A 500 20.29 -25.46 -6.43
N GLN A 501 20.78 -24.86 -5.34
CA GLN A 501 22.21 -24.58 -5.14
C GLN A 501 22.98 -25.84 -4.68
N LEU A 502 22.30 -26.79 -4.02
CA LEU A 502 22.92 -27.98 -3.43
C LEU A 502 22.94 -29.20 -4.37
N ILE A 503 21.96 -29.37 -5.26
CA ILE A 503 21.86 -30.51 -6.19
C ILE A 503 23.13 -30.77 -7.01
N PRO A 504 23.84 -29.75 -7.54
CA PRO A 504 25.00 -30.00 -8.39
C PRO A 504 26.12 -30.82 -7.70
N GLU A 505 26.20 -30.77 -6.37
CA GLU A 505 27.27 -31.43 -5.60
C GLU A 505 26.76 -32.43 -4.54
N PHE A 506 25.54 -32.27 -4.03
CA PHE A 506 24.98 -33.04 -2.89
C PHE A 506 23.60 -33.63 -3.17
N LYS A 507 23.43 -34.23 -4.35
CA LYS A 507 22.14 -34.72 -4.85
C LYS A 507 21.46 -35.73 -3.89
N GLU A 508 22.20 -36.74 -3.43
CA GLU A 508 21.65 -37.81 -2.60
C GLU A 508 21.27 -37.31 -1.19
N GLU A 509 22.07 -36.39 -0.63
CA GLU A 509 21.80 -35.76 0.65
C GLU A 509 20.56 -34.87 0.58
N VAL A 510 20.40 -34.09 -0.49
CA VAL A 510 19.19 -33.26 -0.71
C VAL A 510 17.94 -34.13 -0.78
N TYR A 511 18.00 -35.26 -1.50
CA TYR A 511 16.86 -36.19 -1.57
C TYR A 511 16.54 -36.79 -0.21
N THR A 512 17.56 -37.20 0.54
CA THR A 512 17.39 -37.71 1.91
C THR A 512 16.71 -36.66 2.81
N LEU A 513 17.10 -35.39 2.68
CA LEU A 513 16.52 -34.28 3.45
C LEU A 513 15.06 -34.00 3.08
N PHE A 514 14.73 -34.02 1.77
CA PHE A 514 13.34 -33.95 1.32
C PHE A 514 12.51 -35.09 1.90
N LEU A 515 13.00 -36.33 1.86
CA LEU A 515 12.29 -37.48 2.44
C LEU A 515 12.04 -37.30 3.94
N GLN A 516 13.05 -36.86 4.70
CA GLN A 516 12.89 -36.56 6.13
C GLN A 516 11.86 -35.44 6.37
N TYR A 517 11.89 -34.37 5.57
CA TYR A 517 10.95 -33.25 5.70
C TYR A 517 9.51 -33.65 5.35
N ILE A 518 9.32 -34.44 4.30
CA ILE A 518 8.03 -35.01 3.89
C ILE A 518 7.45 -35.86 5.02
N GLU A 519 8.26 -36.75 5.62
CA GLU A 519 7.80 -37.61 6.72
C GLU A 519 7.42 -36.81 7.96
N GLN A 520 8.24 -35.82 8.36
CA GLN A 520 7.96 -34.96 9.51
C GLN A 520 6.66 -34.14 9.32
N THR A 521 6.47 -33.59 8.11
CA THR A 521 5.27 -32.82 7.78
C THR A 521 4.03 -33.72 7.73
N ALA A 522 4.14 -34.91 7.14
CA ALA A 522 3.05 -35.88 7.07
C ALA A 522 2.60 -36.41 8.44
N ILE A 523 3.51 -36.53 9.40
CA ILE A 523 3.18 -36.91 10.79
C ILE A 523 2.33 -35.83 11.46
N ARG A 524 2.68 -34.56 11.26
CA ARG A 524 2.00 -33.40 11.87
C ARG A 524 0.69 -33.02 11.16
N ALA A 525 0.54 -33.42 9.91
CA ALA A 525 -0.64 -33.10 9.11
C ALA A 525 -1.93 -33.71 9.68
N SER A 526 -2.96 -32.88 9.82
CA SER A 526 -4.25 -33.25 10.44
C SER A 526 -5.46 -32.84 9.60
N ASN A 527 -5.32 -31.82 8.76
CA ASN A 527 -6.40 -31.29 7.93
C ASN A 527 -6.02 -31.32 6.43
N ARG A 528 -6.99 -30.96 5.56
CA ARG A 528 -6.81 -30.99 4.09
C ARG A 528 -5.72 -30.04 3.60
N LYS A 529 -5.59 -28.84 4.19
CA LYS A 529 -4.52 -27.88 3.84
C LYS A 529 -3.14 -28.45 4.18
N ASP A 530 -2.99 -29.13 5.31
CA ASP A 530 -1.73 -29.79 5.68
C ASP A 530 -1.36 -30.92 4.70
N TYR A 531 -2.35 -31.70 4.23
CA TYR A 531 -2.13 -32.75 3.22
C TYR A 531 -1.68 -32.19 1.89
N GLN A 532 -2.30 -31.09 1.44
CA GLN A 532 -1.88 -30.35 0.25
C GLN A 532 -0.45 -29.83 0.38
N ARG A 533 -0.04 -29.39 1.57
CA ARG A 533 1.35 -28.97 1.82
C ARG A 533 2.33 -30.13 1.68
N VAL A 534 2.03 -31.33 2.20
CA VAL A 534 2.86 -32.52 1.99
C VAL A 534 3.00 -32.86 0.51
N CYS A 535 1.88 -32.82 -0.21
CA CYS A 535 1.82 -33.01 -1.66
C CYS A 535 2.68 -31.99 -2.42
N ALA A 536 2.67 -30.72 -2.00
CA ALA A 536 3.55 -29.69 -2.57
C ALA A 536 5.04 -30.00 -2.35
N ILE A 537 5.43 -30.48 -1.17
CA ILE A 537 6.83 -30.86 -0.88
C ILE A 537 7.26 -32.04 -1.77
N ILE A 538 6.38 -33.04 -1.99
CA ILE A 538 6.67 -34.17 -2.90
C ILE A 538 6.85 -33.68 -4.35
N ARG A 539 6.03 -32.72 -4.80
CA ARG A 539 6.21 -32.07 -6.12
C ARG A 539 7.57 -31.35 -6.21
N ASN A 540 7.99 -30.67 -5.15
CA ASN A 540 9.30 -30.02 -5.09
C ASN A 540 10.46 -31.04 -5.20
N LEU A 541 10.35 -32.21 -4.56
CA LEU A 541 11.32 -33.31 -4.75
C LEU A 541 11.36 -33.82 -6.19
N LYS A 542 10.20 -33.91 -6.87
CA LYS A 542 10.11 -34.28 -8.29
C LYS A 542 10.81 -33.24 -9.18
N LYS A 543 10.59 -31.94 -8.92
CA LYS A 543 11.26 -30.82 -9.61
C LYS A 543 12.77 -30.81 -9.35
N ALA A 544 13.20 -31.20 -8.15
CA ALA A 544 14.61 -31.40 -7.80
C ALA A 544 15.28 -32.60 -8.51
N GLY A 545 14.55 -33.37 -9.33
CA GLY A 545 15.07 -34.52 -10.08
C GLY A 545 14.96 -35.86 -9.36
N GLY A 546 14.33 -35.92 -8.18
CA GLY A 546 14.16 -37.12 -7.36
C GLY A 546 12.88 -37.89 -7.69
N LYS A 547 12.64 -38.20 -8.98
CA LYS A 547 11.37 -38.80 -9.44
C LYS A 547 11.09 -40.17 -8.81
N GLU A 548 12.11 -41.01 -8.68
CA GLU A 548 11.98 -42.36 -8.09
C GLU A 548 11.70 -42.27 -6.58
N GLN A 549 12.46 -41.43 -5.86
CA GLN A 549 12.30 -41.19 -4.43
C GLN A 549 10.91 -40.58 -4.10
N ALA A 550 10.40 -39.70 -4.97
CA ALA A 550 9.05 -39.13 -4.84
C ALA A 550 7.95 -40.20 -5.00
N LEU A 551 8.10 -41.15 -5.92
CA LEU A 551 7.17 -42.26 -6.10
C LEU A 551 7.19 -43.21 -4.89
N GLU A 552 8.38 -43.55 -4.40
CA GLU A 552 8.56 -44.43 -3.24
C GLU A 552 7.93 -43.83 -1.98
N ILE A 553 8.19 -42.55 -1.69
CA ILE A 553 7.64 -41.90 -0.50
C ILE A 553 6.12 -41.71 -0.60
N ARG A 554 5.60 -41.40 -1.80
CA ARG A 554 4.16 -41.34 -2.05
C ARG A 554 3.51 -42.68 -1.76
N GLN A 555 4.07 -43.79 -2.27
CA GLN A 555 3.53 -45.13 -2.00
C GLN A 555 3.62 -45.51 -0.52
N LYS A 556 4.73 -45.16 0.14
CA LYS A 556 4.92 -45.38 1.58
C LYS A 556 3.88 -44.63 2.41
N LEU A 557 3.61 -43.36 2.11
CA LEU A 557 2.60 -42.55 2.80
C LEU A 557 1.18 -43.04 2.52
N PHE A 558 0.89 -43.42 1.26
CA PHE A 558 -0.41 -43.95 0.85
C PHE A 558 -0.77 -45.24 1.60
N ASN A 559 0.20 -46.13 1.81
CA ASN A 559 0.03 -47.36 2.57
C ASN A 559 -0.03 -47.10 4.09
N LYS A 560 0.82 -46.21 4.61
CA LYS A 560 0.93 -45.92 6.06
C LYS A 560 -0.32 -45.23 6.61
N TYR A 561 -0.96 -44.36 5.83
CA TYR A 561 -2.13 -43.58 6.24
C TYR A 561 -3.43 -44.07 5.58
N ALA A 562 -3.63 -45.38 5.53
CA ALA A 562 -4.85 -46.01 4.98
C ALA A 562 -6.16 -45.48 5.61
N ASN A 563 -6.10 -45.07 6.87
CA ASN A 563 -7.24 -44.55 7.65
C ASN A 563 -7.52 -43.05 7.44
N ARG A 564 -6.82 -42.37 6.51
CA ARG A 564 -7.02 -40.94 6.19
C ARG A 564 -7.44 -40.79 4.72
N PRO A 565 -8.74 -40.94 4.38
CA PRO A 565 -9.22 -40.93 3.00
C PRO A 565 -8.91 -39.62 2.26
N ALA A 566 -9.08 -38.48 2.94
CA ALA A 566 -8.76 -37.16 2.37
C ALA A 566 -7.27 -37.02 2.04
N PHE A 567 -6.36 -37.60 2.82
CA PHE A 567 -4.94 -37.57 2.52
C PHE A 567 -4.59 -38.45 1.30
N ARG A 568 -5.27 -39.59 1.14
CA ARG A 568 -5.10 -40.46 -0.03
C ARG A 568 -5.61 -39.83 -1.32
N ASP A 569 -6.72 -39.08 -1.25
CA ASP A 569 -7.22 -38.27 -2.37
C ASP A 569 -6.16 -37.27 -2.82
N GLU A 570 -5.62 -36.47 -1.90
CA GLU A 570 -4.56 -35.50 -2.21
C GLU A 570 -3.27 -36.16 -2.73
N LEU A 571 -2.82 -37.28 -2.15
CA LEU A 571 -1.63 -38.01 -2.61
C LEU A 571 -1.79 -38.64 -4.01
N SER A 572 -3.03 -38.92 -4.43
CA SER A 572 -3.32 -39.48 -5.75
C SER A 572 -3.15 -38.47 -6.89
N ARG A 573 -3.11 -37.18 -6.55
CA ARG A 573 -3.02 -36.04 -7.48
C ARG A 573 -1.57 -35.56 -7.71
N VAL A 574 -0.56 -36.20 -7.09
CA VAL A 574 0.86 -35.80 -7.13
C VAL A 574 1.76 -36.78 -7.87
#